data_AF-M1ENA4-F1
#
_entry.id   AF-M1ENA4-F1
#
_cell.length_a   1.000
_cell.length_b   1.000
_cell.length_c   1.000
_cell.angle_alpha   90.00
_cell.angle_beta   90.00
_cell.angle_gamma   90.00
#
_symmetry.space_group_name_H-M   'P 1'
#
loop_
_entity.id
_entity.type
_entity.pdbx_description
1 polymer ?
#
loop_
_entity_poly.entity_id
_entity_poly.type
_entity_poly.pdbx_seq_one_letter_code
_entity_poly.pdbx_strand_id
1 'polypeptide(L)'
;LYIVRDPRAWIYSMLYSSKPSLYSLKNVPEHLAKLFKIEGGKSKCNLNSGYAFEYESLRRELAKPKSDAVSLLSHLWLANTAAALRINTDLLPTSYQLIKFEDIVHFPQKTTERIFAFLGIPLSPASLNQILFATSTNLFYLPYEGEISPTNTNVWKQNLPRDEIKLIENICWTLMERLGYPKFT
;
A
#
# COMPACT_ATOMS: atom_id res chain seq x y z
N LEU A 1 -2.59 6.23 13.39
CA LEU A 1 -3.33 5.16 12.68
C LEU A 1 -2.63 4.91 11.35
N TYR A 2 -2.27 3.67 11.05
CA TYR A 2 -1.56 3.30 9.81
C TYR A 2 -2.30 2.17 9.12
N ILE A 3 -2.75 2.41 7.89
CA ILE A 3 -3.48 1.43 7.09
C ILE A 3 -2.50 0.84 6.09
N VAL A 4 -2.39 -0.49 6.09
CA VAL A 4 -1.58 -1.24 5.14
C VAL A 4 -2.48 -2.13 4.30
N ARG A 5 -2.15 -2.25 3.01
CA ARG A 5 -2.85 -3.13 2.06
C ARG A 5 -1.88 -4.21 1.60
N ASP A 6 -2.41 -5.38 1.24
CA ASP A 6 -1.65 -6.44 0.61
C ASP A 6 -0.92 -5.87 -0.63
N PRO A 7 0.42 -6.05 -0.75
CA PRO A 7 1.17 -5.51 -1.87
C PRO A 7 0.68 -6.04 -3.22
N ARG A 8 0.20 -7.29 -3.28
CA ARG A 8 -0.30 -7.93 -4.51
C ARG A 8 -1.60 -7.25 -4.95
N ALA A 9 -2.50 -7.00 -4.02
CA ALA A 9 -3.75 -6.30 -4.28
C ALA A 9 -3.50 -4.83 -4.69
N TRP A 10 -2.56 -4.16 -4.00
CA TRP A 10 -2.23 -2.78 -4.28
C TRP A 10 -1.56 -2.60 -5.66
N ILE A 11 -0.57 -3.43 -5.98
CA ILE A 11 0.11 -3.40 -7.29
C ILE A 11 -0.87 -3.73 -8.42
N TYR A 12 -1.74 -4.73 -8.21
CA TYR A 12 -2.78 -5.06 -9.17
C TYR A 12 -3.67 -3.84 -9.44
N SER A 13 -4.10 -3.12 -8.40
CA SER A 13 -4.88 -1.89 -8.58
C SER A 13 -4.09 -0.83 -9.34
N MET A 14 -2.82 -0.61 -9.02
CA MET A 14 -2.01 0.43 -9.68
C MET A 14 -1.79 0.17 -11.18
N LEU A 15 -1.78 -1.09 -11.61
CA LEU A 15 -1.45 -1.48 -12.98
C LEU A 15 -2.68 -1.85 -13.83
N TYR A 16 -3.71 -2.45 -13.23
CA TYR A 16 -4.76 -3.16 -13.97
C TYR A 16 -6.19 -2.67 -13.68
N SER A 17 -6.44 -1.89 -12.62
CA SER A 17 -7.82 -1.48 -12.29
C SER A 17 -8.39 -0.38 -13.19
N SER A 18 -7.55 0.33 -13.95
CA SER A 18 -8.00 1.42 -14.83
C SER A 18 -7.29 1.39 -16.19
N LYS A 19 -7.95 1.94 -17.22
CA LYS A 19 -7.35 2.22 -18.54
C LYS A 19 -7.51 3.71 -18.87
N PRO A 20 -6.43 4.51 -18.94
CA PRO A 20 -5.03 4.14 -18.72
C PRO A 20 -4.76 3.71 -17.26
N SER A 21 -3.70 2.93 -17.03
CA SER A 21 -3.33 2.46 -15.68
C SER A 21 -2.96 3.64 -14.79
N LEU A 22 -3.22 3.53 -13.49
CA LEU A 22 -2.87 4.54 -12.49
C LEU A 22 -1.38 4.86 -12.49
N TYR A 23 -0.55 3.83 -12.65
CA TYR A 23 0.90 3.95 -12.76
C TYR A 23 1.31 4.94 -13.87
N SER A 24 0.69 4.82 -15.04
CA SER A 24 0.94 5.72 -16.18
C SER A 24 0.28 7.08 -15.98
N LEU A 25 -0.97 7.11 -15.51
CA LEU A 25 -1.71 8.36 -15.30
C LEU A 25 -1.04 9.28 -14.27
N LYS A 26 -0.39 8.70 -13.26
CA LYS A 26 0.35 9.44 -12.23
C LYS A 26 1.81 9.70 -12.59
N ASN A 27 2.29 9.24 -13.76
CA ASN A 27 3.70 9.29 -14.15
C ASN A 27 4.64 8.87 -13.01
N VAL A 28 4.35 7.71 -12.39
CA VAL A 28 5.03 7.26 -11.17
C VAL A 28 6.56 7.30 -11.29
N PRO A 29 7.20 6.81 -12.38
CA PRO A 29 8.66 6.86 -12.52
C PRO A 29 9.23 8.27 -12.51
N GLU A 30 8.59 9.21 -13.21
CA GLU A 30 9.06 10.59 -13.25
C GLU A 30 8.89 11.28 -11.90
N HIS A 31 7.77 11.02 -11.21
CA HIS A 31 7.53 11.56 -9.88
C HIS A 31 8.56 11.04 -8.88
N LEU A 32 8.83 9.73 -8.88
CA LEU A 32 9.90 9.14 -8.06
C LEU A 32 11.27 9.70 -8.44
N ALA A 33 11.55 9.87 -9.73
CA ALA A 33 12.81 10.45 -10.18
C ALA A 33 12.98 11.89 -9.69
N LYS A 34 11.91 12.69 -9.66
CA LYS A 34 11.91 14.04 -9.08
C LYS A 34 12.14 14.00 -7.57
N LEU A 35 11.48 13.09 -6.86
CA LEU A 35 11.68 12.92 -5.41
C LEU A 35 13.13 12.58 -5.06
N PHE A 36 13.78 11.74 -5.86
CA PHE A 36 15.21 11.40 -5.71
C PHE A 36 16.17 12.44 -6.34
N LYS A 37 15.68 13.37 -7.14
CA LYS A 37 16.42 14.49 -7.73
C LYS A 37 15.97 15.80 -7.10
N ILE A 38 16.22 15.97 -5.80
CA ILE A 38 15.96 17.24 -5.14
C ILE A 38 16.82 18.33 -5.81
N GLU A 39 16.18 19.45 -6.15
CA GLU A 39 16.65 20.58 -6.97
C GLU A 39 18.09 21.05 -6.67
N GLY A 40 18.85 21.37 -7.72
CA GLY A 40 20.12 22.11 -7.61
C GLY A 40 21.40 21.36 -8.01
N GLY A 41 21.37 20.47 -9.02
CA GLY A 41 22.56 20.04 -9.77
C GLY A 41 23.62 19.22 -9.01
N LYS A 42 23.44 18.98 -7.71
CA LYS A 42 24.28 18.07 -6.92
C LYS A 42 23.43 16.89 -6.49
N SER A 43 23.81 15.69 -6.92
CA SER A 43 23.16 14.42 -6.58
C SER A 43 23.24 14.13 -5.08
N LYS A 44 22.41 14.79 -4.28
CA LYS A 44 22.24 14.54 -2.85
C LYS A 44 21.21 13.43 -2.64
N CYS A 45 21.39 12.29 -3.27
CA CYS A 45 20.79 11.05 -2.81
C CYS A 45 21.93 10.07 -2.54
N ASN A 46 22.71 10.36 -1.50
CA ASN A 46 23.68 9.45 -0.90
C ASN A 46 23.17 9.05 0.51
N LEU A 47 23.75 8.04 1.14
CA LEU A 47 23.35 7.61 2.51
C LEU A 47 23.29 8.76 3.54
N ASN A 48 23.91 9.91 3.26
CA ASN A 48 23.98 11.09 4.12
C ASN A 48 23.02 12.23 3.72
N SER A 49 22.05 11.98 2.84
CA SER A 49 21.22 13.03 2.23
C SER A 49 19.80 13.17 2.77
N GLY A 50 19.47 12.49 3.86
CA GLY A 50 18.27 12.77 4.64
C GLY A 50 16.98 12.07 4.21
N TYR A 51 17.03 11.12 3.26
CA TYR A 51 15.91 10.20 3.03
C TYR A 51 16.10 8.89 3.81
N ALA A 52 14.99 8.23 4.13
CA ALA A 52 15.00 6.99 4.90
C ALA A 52 15.70 5.86 4.12
N PHE A 53 16.60 5.11 4.77
CA PHE A 53 17.47 4.13 4.11
C PHE A 53 16.68 3.00 3.40
N GLU A 54 15.43 2.77 3.80
CA GLU A 54 14.51 1.81 3.19
C GLU A 54 14.24 2.10 1.71
N TYR A 55 14.35 3.37 1.29
CA TYR A 55 14.16 3.79 -0.11
C TYR A 55 15.39 3.57 -0.99
N GLU A 56 16.53 3.13 -0.45
CA GLU A 56 17.75 2.91 -1.23
C GLU A 56 17.56 1.82 -2.28
N SER A 57 16.86 0.73 -1.94
CA SER A 57 16.54 -0.34 -2.89
C SER A 57 15.65 0.16 -4.03
N LEU A 58 14.67 1.01 -3.72
CA LEU A 58 13.82 1.65 -4.73
C LEU A 58 14.61 2.57 -5.65
N ARG A 59 15.53 3.37 -5.09
CA ARG A 59 16.38 4.27 -5.86
C ARG A 59 17.27 3.52 -6.85
N ARG A 60 17.85 2.38 -6.43
CA ARG A 60 18.65 1.51 -7.30
C ARG A 60 17.82 0.90 -8.41
N GLU A 61 16.60 0.49 -8.12
CA GLU A 61 15.68 -0.05 -9.13
C GLU A 61 15.32 1.01 -10.18
N LEU A 62 15.00 2.23 -9.74
CA LEU A 62 14.68 3.36 -10.62
C LEU A 62 15.86 3.78 -11.53
N ALA A 63 17.10 3.55 -11.10
CA ALA A 63 18.29 3.84 -11.90
C ALA A 63 18.50 2.85 -13.06
N LYS A 64 17.79 1.72 -13.09
CA LYS A 64 17.93 0.73 -14.16
C LYS A 64 17.25 1.23 -15.45
N PRO A 65 17.87 1.06 -16.63
CA PRO A 65 17.33 1.57 -17.90
C PRO A 65 16.03 0.89 -18.36
N LYS A 66 15.69 -0.27 -17.79
CA LYS A 66 14.46 -1.01 -18.08
C LYS A 66 13.86 -1.58 -16.79
N SER A 67 13.52 -0.69 -15.86
CA SER A 67 12.82 -1.08 -14.63
C SER A 67 11.44 -1.62 -14.99
N ASP A 68 11.15 -2.82 -14.51
CA ASP A 68 9.82 -3.39 -14.58
C ASP A 68 8.87 -2.64 -13.62
N ALA A 69 7.62 -2.42 -14.03
CA ALA A 69 6.66 -1.63 -13.26
C ALA A 69 6.23 -2.36 -11.98
N VAL A 70 6.11 -3.70 -12.03
CA VAL A 70 5.80 -4.54 -10.87
C VAL A 70 6.95 -4.50 -9.87
N SER A 71 8.19 -4.66 -10.35
CA SER A 71 9.40 -4.51 -9.53
C SER A 71 9.47 -3.14 -8.83
N LEU A 72 9.27 -2.06 -9.58
CA LEU A 72 9.33 -0.69 -9.04
C LEU A 72 8.27 -0.45 -7.96
N LEU A 73 7.02 -0.85 -8.22
CA LEU A 73 5.94 -0.71 -7.25
C LEU A 73 6.16 -1.61 -6.02
N SER A 74 6.70 -2.81 -6.19
CA SER A 74 7.05 -3.70 -5.08
C SER A 74 8.09 -3.06 -4.16
N HIS A 75 9.15 -2.49 -4.73
CA HIS A 75 10.16 -1.77 -3.96
C HIS A 75 9.59 -0.51 -3.29
N LEU A 76 8.64 0.19 -3.93
CA LEU A 76 7.99 1.36 -3.36
C LEU A 76 7.11 1.00 -2.16
N TRP A 77 6.29 -0.05 -2.29
CA TRP A 77 5.48 -0.55 -1.18
C TRP A 77 6.38 -0.99 -0.02
N LEU A 78 7.42 -1.79 -0.32
CA LEU A 78 8.37 -2.28 0.68
C LEU A 78 9.03 -1.12 1.43
N ALA A 79 9.55 -0.12 0.70
CA ALA A 79 10.25 1.01 1.30
C ALA A 79 9.33 1.83 2.21
N ASN A 80 8.13 2.16 1.72
CA ASN A 80 7.16 2.96 2.47
C ASN A 80 6.66 2.23 3.71
N THR A 81 6.34 0.94 3.60
CA THR A 81 5.86 0.14 4.73
C THR A 81 6.97 -0.15 5.74
N ALA A 82 8.19 -0.45 5.30
CA ALA A 82 9.32 -0.61 6.22
C ALA A 82 9.61 0.68 7.00
N ALA A 83 9.67 1.83 6.30
CA ALA A 83 9.91 3.12 6.93
C ALA A 83 8.80 3.48 7.93
N ALA A 84 7.53 3.27 7.55
CA ALA A 84 6.41 3.48 8.45
C ALA A 84 6.49 2.56 9.68
N LEU A 85 6.77 1.28 9.51
CA LEU A 85 6.91 0.36 10.64
C LEU A 85 8.07 0.76 11.57
N ARG A 86 9.22 1.16 11.03
CA ARG A 86 10.38 1.61 11.82
C ARG A 86 10.04 2.85 12.64
N ILE A 87 9.51 3.90 12.02
CA ILE A 87 9.18 5.16 12.71
C ILE A 87 8.17 4.92 13.85
N ASN A 88 7.27 3.96 13.67
CA ASN A 88 6.25 3.64 14.66
C ASN A 88 6.69 2.55 15.67
N THR A 89 7.92 2.03 15.59
CA THR A 89 8.37 0.93 16.47
C THR A 89 8.47 1.38 17.93
N ASP A 90 8.87 2.63 18.16
CA ASP A 90 9.07 3.19 19.52
C ASP A 90 7.81 3.87 20.08
N LEU A 91 6.71 3.91 19.31
CA LEU A 91 5.47 4.54 19.75
C LEU A 91 4.67 3.60 20.66
N LEU A 92 4.04 4.20 21.67
CA LEU A 92 3.12 3.48 22.52
C LEU A 92 1.93 2.94 21.70
N PRO A 93 1.37 1.77 22.05
CA PRO A 93 0.18 1.22 21.39
C PRO A 93 -1.05 2.14 21.43
N THR A 94 -1.06 3.13 22.33
CA THR A 94 -2.09 4.18 22.42
C THR A 94 -1.94 5.27 21.35
N SER A 95 -0.75 5.43 20.77
CA SER A 95 -0.45 6.43 19.74
C SER A 95 -0.33 5.83 18.34
N TYR A 96 -0.21 4.50 18.25
CA TYR A 96 -0.08 3.79 16.98
C TYR A 96 -1.00 2.57 16.89
N GLN A 97 -1.69 2.46 15.77
CA GLN A 97 -2.53 1.31 15.45
C GLN A 97 -2.36 0.95 13.97
N LEU A 98 -1.88 -0.25 13.71
CA LEU A 98 -1.80 -0.85 12.38
C LEU A 98 -3.12 -1.59 12.07
N ILE A 99 -3.70 -1.27 10.92
CA ILE A 99 -4.93 -1.87 10.42
C ILE A 99 -4.70 -2.33 8.99
N LYS A 100 -5.15 -3.55 8.67
CA LYS A 100 -5.16 -4.04 7.30
C LYS A 100 -6.36 -3.49 6.57
N PHE A 101 -6.17 -3.02 5.34
CA PHE A 101 -7.27 -2.62 4.47
C PHE A 101 -8.26 -3.77 4.28
N GLU A 102 -7.74 -5.00 4.19
CA GLU A 102 -8.57 -6.20 4.04
C GLU A 102 -9.50 -6.42 5.24
N ASP A 103 -9.08 -6.07 6.46
CA ASP A 103 -9.91 -6.20 7.66
C ASP A 103 -11.05 -5.15 7.68
N ILE A 104 -10.84 -3.98 7.08
CA ILE A 104 -11.88 -2.96 6.91
C ILE A 104 -12.98 -3.48 5.99
N VAL A 105 -12.60 -4.20 4.93
CA VAL A 105 -13.54 -4.72 3.93
C VAL A 105 -14.24 -5.99 4.40
N HIS A 106 -13.53 -6.94 5.03
CA HIS A 106 -14.10 -8.22 5.46
C HIS A 106 -14.81 -8.14 6.81
N PHE A 107 -14.35 -7.26 7.72
CA PHE A 107 -14.89 -7.11 9.07
C PHE A 107 -15.19 -5.62 9.38
N PRO A 108 -16.01 -4.94 8.58
CA PRO A 108 -16.21 -3.49 8.65
C PRO A 108 -16.64 -3.01 10.02
N GLN A 109 -17.60 -3.69 10.66
CA GLN A 109 -18.07 -3.31 12.00
C GLN A 109 -16.94 -3.41 13.04
N LYS A 110 -16.34 -4.60 13.18
CA LYS A 110 -15.29 -4.87 14.17
C LYS A 110 -14.09 -3.93 13.99
N THR A 111 -13.69 -3.69 12.74
CA THR A 111 -12.56 -2.82 12.43
C THR A 111 -12.89 -1.35 12.71
N THR A 112 -14.12 -0.91 12.42
CA THR A 112 -14.58 0.45 12.73
C THR A 112 -14.64 0.71 14.22
N GLU A 113 -15.25 -0.20 15.00
CA GLU A 113 -15.29 -0.10 16.46
C GLU A 113 -13.88 0.03 17.05
N ARG A 114 -12.93 -0.77 16.53
CA ARG A 114 -11.52 -0.75 16.93
C ARG A 114 -10.81 0.58 16.57
N ILE A 115 -11.15 1.19 15.44
CA ILE A 115 -10.64 2.50 15.00
C ILE A 115 -11.19 3.61 15.91
N PHE A 116 -12.50 3.64 16.12
CA PHE A 116 -13.16 4.67 16.92
C PHE A 116 -12.71 4.62 18.38
N ALA A 117 -12.61 3.41 18.94
CA ALA A 117 -12.06 3.20 20.27
C ALA A 117 -10.60 3.70 20.39
N PHE A 118 -9.77 3.47 19.38
CA PHE A 118 -8.39 3.98 19.35
C PHE A 118 -8.33 5.50 19.26
N LEU A 119 -9.21 6.12 18.49
CA LEU A 119 -9.30 7.59 18.36
C LEU A 119 -9.94 8.26 19.58
N GLY A 120 -10.53 7.49 20.50
CA GLY A 120 -11.27 8.03 21.66
C GLY A 120 -12.58 8.73 21.27
N ILE A 121 -13.14 8.39 20.11
CA ILE A 121 -14.37 9.01 19.59
C ILE A 121 -15.50 7.98 19.69
N PRO A 122 -16.69 8.34 20.19
CA PRO A 122 -17.84 7.43 20.20
C PRO A 122 -18.30 7.10 18.78
N LEU A 123 -18.50 5.81 18.50
CA LEU A 123 -19.04 5.36 17.23
C LEU A 123 -20.55 5.58 17.20
N SER A 124 -21.01 6.49 16.34
CA SER A 124 -22.44 6.69 16.13
C SER A 124 -23.04 5.57 15.26
N PRO A 125 -24.30 5.17 15.49
CA PRO A 125 -24.99 4.20 14.63
C PRO A 125 -25.06 4.65 13.15
N ALA A 126 -25.16 5.96 12.92
CA ALA A 126 -25.18 6.51 11.55
C ALA A 126 -23.84 6.29 10.83
N SER A 127 -22.72 6.54 11.52
CA SER A 127 -21.38 6.31 10.98
C SER A 127 -21.12 4.82 10.72
N LEU A 128 -21.56 3.94 11.62
CA LEU A 128 -21.45 2.49 11.43
C LEU A 128 -22.26 2.04 10.20
N ASN A 129 -23.51 2.51 10.05
CA ASN A 129 -24.34 2.20 8.89
C ASN A 129 -23.72 2.70 7.59
N GLN A 130 -23.11 3.89 7.58
CA GLN A 130 -22.40 4.41 6.39
C GLN A 130 -21.24 3.50 6.00
N ILE A 131 -20.43 3.04 6.96
CA ILE A 131 -19.29 2.17 6.68
C ILE A 131 -19.76 0.80 6.19
N LEU A 132 -20.76 0.21 6.86
CA LEU A 132 -21.37 -1.05 6.43
C LEU A 132 -21.94 -0.96 5.02
N PHE A 133 -22.63 0.14 4.71
CA PHE A 133 -23.15 0.38 3.39
C PHE A 133 -22.02 0.56 2.37
N ALA A 134 -20.97 1.31 2.69
CA ALA A 134 -19.83 1.52 1.80
C ALA A 134 -19.01 0.26 1.48
N THR A 135 -18.93 -0.69 2.41
CA THR A 135 -18.17 -1.94 2.19
C THR A 135 -19.02 -3.09 1.63
N SER A 136 -20.36 -2.97 1.68
CA SER A 136 -21.28 -4.05 1.28
C SER A 136 -22.11 -3.72 0.05
N THR A 137 -22.39 -2.45 -0.17
CA THR A 137 -23.03 -1.97 -1.39
C THR A 137 -21.93 -1.47 -2.30
N ASN A 138 -21.87 -2.00 -3.51
CA ASN A 138 -20.96 -1.60 -4.59
C ASN A 138 -21.17 -0.15 -5.07
N LEU A 139 -21.65 0.73 -4.18
CA LEU A 139 -22.04 2.11 -4.41
C LEU A 139 -20.95 3.09 -3.97
N PHE A 140 -19.97 2.64 -3.18
CA PHE A 140 -18.79 3.42 -2.83
C PHE A 140 -17.59 2.99 -3.68
N TYR A 141 -17.02 3.98 -4.35
CA TYR A 141 -15.92 3.81 -5.28
C TYR A 141 -14.72 4.61 -4.75
N LEU A 142 -13.58 3.95 -4.62
CA LEU A 142 -12.32 4.67 -4.49
C LEU A 142 -11.95 5.17 -5.89
N PRO A 143 -11.59 6.46 -6.04
CA PRO A 143 -11.11 6.98 -7.31
C PRO A 143 -10.03 6.04 -7.86
N TYR A 144 -10.25 5.55 -9.08
CA TYR A 144 -9.33 4.69 -9.85
C TYR A 144 -9.14 3.24 -9.35
N GLU A 145 -9.58 2.87 -8.15
CA GLU A 145 -9.51 1.49 -7.65
C GLU A 145 -10.83 0.71 -7.85
N GLY A 146 -11.91 1.43 -8.14
CA GLY A 146 -13.24 0.85 -8.35
C GLY A 146 -13.99 0.58 -7.06
N GLU A 147 -14.88 -0.42 -7.10
CA GLU A 147 -15.77 -0.77 -5.99
C GLU A 147 -14.98 -1.33 -4.78
N ILE A 148 -15.31 -0.86 -3.58
CA ILE A 148 -14.77 -1.45 -2.35
C ILE A 148 -15.62 -2.69 -2.02
N SER A 149 -15.22 -3.86 -2.50
CA SER A 149 -15.88 -5.13 -2.16
C SER A 149 -14.89 -6.23 -1.78
N PRO A 150 -15.28 -7.18 -0.91
CA PRO A 150 -14.44 -8.33 -0.56
C PRO A 150 -13.99 -9.13 -1.79
N THR A 151 -14.86 -9.21 -2.80
CA THR A 151 -14.56 -9.84 -4.08
C THR A 151 -13.47 -9.08 -4.81
N ASN A 152 -13.56 -7.74 -4.89
CA ASN A 152 -12.56 -6.91 -5.56
C ASN A 152 -11.17 -7.00 -4.89
N THR A 153 -11.12 -7.14 -3.55
CA THR A 153 -9.83 -7.30 -2.83
C THR A 153 -9.08 -8.58 -3.19
N ASN A 154 -9.75 -9.58 -3.74
CA ASN A 154 -9.15 -10.87 -4.13
C ASN A 154 -8.99 -11.05 -5.65
N VAL A 155 -9.38 -10.06 -6.47
CA VAL A 155 -9.32 -10.16 -7.95
C VAL A 155 -7.90 -10.40 -8.46
N TRP A 156 -6.89 -9.86 -7.76
CA TRP A 156 -5.48 -10.09 -8.11
C TRP A 156 -5.11 -11.58 -8.14
N LYS A 157 -5.78 -12.44 -7.36
CA LYS A 157 -5.51 -13.90 -7.34
C LYS A 157 -5.85 -14.58 -8.66
N GLN A 158 -6.79 -14.01 -9.43
CA GLN A 158 -7.25 -14.58 -10.70
C GLN A 158 -6.58 -13.89 -11.90
N ASN A 159 -6.36 -12.58 -11.80
CA ASN A 159 -5.96 -11.76 -12.95
C ASN A 159 -4.46 -11.41 -12.97
N LEU A 160 -3.75 -11.50 -11.84
CA LEU A 160 -2.32 -11.19 -11.80
C LEU A 160 -1.50 -12.41 -12.28
N PRO A 161 -0.58 -12.25 -13.24
CA PRO A 161 0.27 -13.35 -13.69
C PRO A 161 1.05 -13.99 -12.54
N ARG A 162 1.19 -15.31 -12.54
CA ARG A 162 1.89 -16.04 -11.47
C ARG A 162 3.35 -15.60 -11.31
N ASP A 163 4.01 -15.21 -12.41
CA ASP A 163 5.38 -14.72 -12.38
C ASP A 163 5.48 -13.35 -11.70
N GLU A 164 4.49 -12.47 -11.90
CA GLU A 164 4.38 -11.20 -11.19
C GLU A 164 4.08 -11.40 -9.71
N ILE A 165 3.18 -12.33 -9.36
CA ILE A 165 2.90 -12.68 -7.95
C ILE A 165 4.19 -13.14 -7.26
N LYS A 166 4.95 -14.06 -7.89
CA LYS A 166 6.23 -14.53 -7.35
C LYS A 166 7.25 -13.41 -7.21
N LEU A 167 7.33 -12.50 -8.18
CA LEU A 167 8.24 -11.36 -8.12
C LEU A 167 7.90 -10.45 -6.93
N ILE A 168 6.61 -10.11 -6.77
CA ILE A 168 6.12 -9.27 -5.66
C ILE A 168 6.43 -9.94 -4.32
N GLU A 169 6.10 -11.24 -4.19
CA GLU A 169 6.38 -11.98 -2.97
C GLU A 169 7.87 -12.04 -2.68
N ASN A 170 8.72 -12.32 -3.67
CA ASN A 170 10.17 -12.36 -3.47
C ASN A 170 10.74 -11.03 -2.94
N ILE A 171 10.22 -9.89 -3.42
CA ILE A 171 10.67 -8.57 -2.97
C ILE A 171 10.07 -8.20 -1.60
N CYS A 172 8.78 -8.45 -1.39
CA CYS A 172 8.02 -7.97 -0.23
C CYS A 172 7.91 -8.98 0.93
N TRP A 173 8.38 -10.21 0.75
CA TRP A 173 8.11 -11.35 1.65
C TRP A 173 8.36 -11.04 3.12
N THR A 174 9.52 -10.47 3.44
CA THR A 174 9.93 -10.22 4.83
C THR A 174 8.92 -9.35 5.58
N LEU A 175 8.35 -8.34 4.91
CA LEU A 175 7.30 -7.50 5.52
C LEU A 175 5.93 -8.15 5.45
N MET A 176 5.62 -8.88 4.37
CA MET A 176 4.36 -9.62 4.26
C MET A 176 4.20 -10.62 5.40
N GLU A 177 5.26 -11.39 5.70
CA GLU A 177 5.31 -12.33 6.81
C GLU A 177 5.11 -11.63 8.15
N ARG A 178 5.82 -10.52 8.40
CA ARG A 178 5.66 -9.71 9.62
C ARG A 178 4.24 -9.16 9.79
N LEU A 179 3.57 -8.83 8.69
CA LEU A 179 2.19 -8.35 8.68
C LEU A 179 1.17 -9.50 8.67
N GLY A 180 1.60 -10.76 8.59
CA GLY A 180 0.73 -11.93 8.58
C GLY A 180 -0.06 -12.09 7.27
N TYR A 181 0.53 -11.74 6.13
CA TYR A 181 0.00 -12.08 4.81
C TYR A 181 0.57 -13.43 4.34
N PRO A 182 -0.26 -14.41 3.95
CA PRO A 182 0.22 -15.72 3.52
C PRO A 182 0.80 -15.67 2.09
N LYS A 183 1.75 -16.57 1.78
CA LYS A 183 2.18 -16.82 0.40
C LYS A 183 1.04 -17.37 -0.44
N PHE A 184 1.04 -17.02 -1.72
CA PHE A 184 0.15 -17.61 -2.70
C PHE A 184 0.69 -18.98 -3.14
N THR A 185 -0.04 -20.04 -2.80
CA THR A 185 0.24 -21.44 -3.20
C THR A 185 -0.56 -21.85 -4.42
#